data_AF-A0A2V5KID1-F1
#
_entry.id   AF-A0A2V5KID1-F1
#
_cell.length_a   1.000
_cell.length_b   1.000
_cell.length_c   1.000
_cell.angle_alpha   90.00
_cell.angle_beta   90.00
_cell.angle_gamma   90.00
#
_symmetry.space_group_name_H-M   'P 1'
#
loop_
_entity.id
_entity.type
_entity.pdbx_description
1 polymer ?
#
loop_
_entity_poly.entity_id
_entity_poly.type
_entity_poly.pdbx_seq_one_letter_code
_entity_poly.pdbx_strand_id
1 'polypeptide(L)'
;IYTTAGAVSTGAFDFDVLNKRLKGFVAKSVTLPDRPVINDAQPGRMNAICISDPHATSFMVVAANKTNTTIHAFEYVKLQQAVDLAPHVGELGSITGTLRKVEPNPNKSPTLVLRIYIGDATIAFSKALLGPPTVTVL
;
A
#
# COMPACT_ATOMS: atom_id res chain seq x y z
N ILE A 1 8.84 -4.47 3.35
CA ILE A 1 8.72 -2.99 3.36
C ILE A 1 7.98 -2.51 4.61
N TYR A 2 6.69 -2.85 4.79
CA TYR A 2 5.89 -2.34 5.92
C TYR A 2 6.42 -2.72 7.29
N THR A 3 6.92 -3.94 7.48
CA THR A 3 7.54 -4.34 8.76
C THR A 3 8.70 -3.43 9.15
N THR A 4 9.51 -3.00 8.17
CA THR A 4 10.62 -2.08 8.41
C THR A 4 10.11 -0.68 8.75
N ALA A 5 9.03 -0.22 8.09
CA ALA A 5 8.38 1.03 8.45
C ALA A 5 7.77 0.99 9.86
N GLY A 6 7.13 -0.12 10.24
CA GLY A 6 6.59 -0.34 11.58
C GLY A 6 7.67 -0.32 12.66
N ALA A 7 8.84 -0.91 12.39
CA ALA A 7 9.97 -0.83 13.30
C ALA A 7 10.44 0.62 13.53
N VAL A 8 10.43 1.47 12.49
CA VAL A 8 10.70 2.92 12.65
C VAL A 8 9.62 3.59 13.49
N SER A 9 8.34 3.31 13.26
CA SER A 9 7.26 3.91 14.05
C SER A 9 7.32 3.56 15.54
N THR A 10 7.87 2.39 15.87
CA THR A 10 8.09 1.95 17.27
C THR A 10 9.41 2.42 17.87
N GLY A 11 10.26 3.12 17.12
CA GLY A 11 11.60 3.54 17.56
C GLY A 11 12.65 2.43 17.56
N ALA A 12 12.33 1.23 17.08
CA ALA A 12 13.26 0.11 17.00
C ALA A 12 14.34 0.31 15.92
N PHE A 13 14.02 1.05 14.85
CA PHE A 13 14.97 1.46 13.81
C PHE A 13 14.91 2.98 13.61
N ASP A 14 16.03 3.58 13.24
CA ASP A 14 16.06 4.93 12.68
C ASP A 14 15.82 4.92 11.16
N PHE A 15 15.75 6.11 10.57
CA PHE A 15 15.53 6.30 9.14
C PHE A 15 16.74 5.88 8.29
N ASP A 16 17.94 5.81 8.84
CA ASP A 16 19.14 5.41 8.10
C ASP A 16 19.18 3.88 7.94
N VAL A 17 18.81 3.15 8.99
CA VAL A 17 18.56 1.71 8.97
C VAL A 17 17.42 1.37 8.00
N LEU A 18 16.33 2.15 8.01
CA LEU A 18 15.24 2.02 7.04
C LEU A 18 15.76 2.12 5.61
N ASN A 19 16.49 3.20 5.29
CA ASN A 19 17.03 3.45 3.95
C ASN A 19 17.95 2.32 3.49
N LYS A 20 18.85 1.86 4.37
CA LYS A 20 19.78 0.77 4.08
C LYS A 20 19.04 -0.54 3.76
N ARG A 21 18.03 -0.89 4.56
CA ARG A 21 17.25 -2.13 4.37
C ARG A 21 16.38 -2.08 3.12
N LEU A 22 15.84 -0.93 2.76
CA LEU A 22 14.91 -0.81 1.65
C LEU A 22 15.59 -0.60 0.28
N LYS A 23 16.86 -0.17 0.25
CA LYS A 23 17.63 0.02 -0.99
C LYS A 23 17.67 -1.23 -1.89
N GLY A 24 17.77 -2.42 -1.28
CA GLY A 24 17.83 -3.69 -2.01
C GLY A 24 16.53 -4.15 -2.69
N PHE A 25 15.42 -3.43 -2.47
CA PHE A 25 14.14 -3.71 -3.12
C PHE A 25 13.90 -2.87 -4.37
N VAL A 26 14.65 -1.77 -4.55
CA VAL A 26 14.50 -0.89 -5.71
C VAL A 26 14.82 -1.65 -7.00
N ALA A 27 14.05 -1.38 -8.04
CA ALA A 27 14.06 -2.05 -9.35
C ALA A 27 13.61 -3.52 -9.35
N LYS A 28 13.13 -4.05 -8.22
CA LYS A 28 12.55 -5.40 -8.17
C LYS A 28 11.03 -5.36 -8.35
N SER A 29 10.50 -6.46 -8.88
CA SER A 29 9.06 -6.72 -8.82
C SER A 29 8.63 -6.91 -7.37
N VAL A 30 7.53 -6.26 -6.99
CA VAL A 30 6.90 -6.37 -5.68
C VAL A 30 5.41 -6.60 -5.85
N THR A 31 4.86 -7.46 -4.99
CA THR A 31 3.42 -7.68 -4.85
C THR A 31 3.00 -7.12 -3.50
N LEU A 32 2.06 -6.17 -3.52
CA LEU A 32 1.49 -5.57 -2.33
C LEU A 32 0.37 -6.48 -1.79
N PRO A 33 0.11 -6.45 -0.47
CA PRO A 33 -0.92 -7.28 0.14
C PRO A 33 -2.30 -6.97 -0.43
N ASP A 34 -3.16 -7.97 -0.39
CA ASP A 34 -4.57 -7.85 -0.75
C ASP A 34 -5.26 -6.76 0.06
N ARG A 35 -6.08 -5.95 -0.62
CA ARG A 35 -6.85 -4.86 -0.03
C ARG A 35 -8.25 -4.81 -0.60
N PRO A 36 -9.25 -4.39 0.18
CA PRO A 36 -10.59 -4.16 -0.35
C PRO A 36 -10.55 -3.12 -1.48
N VAL A 37 -11.25 -3.43 -2.56
CA VAL A 37 -11.54 -2.50 -3.64
C VAL A 37 -12.84 -1.79 -3.31
N ILE A 38 -12.80 -0.45 -3.31
CA ILE A 38 -13.92 0.42 -2.97
C ILE A 38 -14.10 1.49 -4.05
N ASN A 39 -15.29 2.10 -4.11
CA ASN A 39 -15.63 3.19 -5.03
C ASN A 39 -15.71 4.57 -4.36
N ASP A 40 -15.50 4.63 -3.05
CA ASP A 40 -15.66 5.83 -2.25
C ASP A 40 -14.33 6.22 -1.59
N ALA A 41 -13.56 7.07 -2.29
CA ALA A 41 -12.24 7.56 -1.86
C ALA A 41 -12.32 8.59 -0.71
N GLN A 42 -13.26 8.44 0.21
CA GLN A 42 -13.42 9.36 1.32
C GLN A 42 -12.15 9.45 2.18
N PRO A 43 -11.83 10.63 2.74
CA PRO A 43 -10.75 10.78 3.69
C PRO A 43 -10.88 9.75 4.83
N GLY A 44 -9.79 9.01 5.10
CA GLY A 44 -9.76 8.00 6.16
C GLY A 44 -9.97 6.55 5.71
N ARG A 45 -10.29 6.30 4.43
CA ARG A 45 -10.32 4.94 3.84
C ARG A 45 -8.89 4.42 3.56
N MET A 46 -8.11 4.25 4.63
CA MET A 46 -6.77 3.66 4.56
C MET A 46 -6.86 2.17 4.25
N ASN A 47 -5.76 1.59 3.75
CA ASN A 47 -5.64 0.18 3.40
C ASN A 47 -6.65 -0.32 2.36
N ALA A 48 -7.15 0.56 1.48
CA ALA A 48 -8.08 0.22 0.41
C ALA A 48 -7.54 0.68 -0.96
N ILE A 49 -7.93 -0.03 -2.02
CA ILE A 49 -7.70 0.39 -3.40
C ILE A 49 -8.92 1.17 -3.86
N CYS A 50 -8.72 2.43 -4.22
CA CYS A 50 -9.76 3.29 -4.77
C CYS A 50 -9.18 4.16 -5.87
N ILE A 51 -9.83 4.15 -7.02
CA ILE A 51 -9.51 5.01 -8.17
C ILE A 51 -10.83 5.67 -8.56
N SER A 52 -10.95 6.97 -8.31
CA SER A 52 -12.21 7.71 -8.56
C SER A 52 -12.43 8.01 -10.04
N ASP A 53 -11.36 8.09 -10.83
CA ASP A 53 -11.42 8.30 -12.28
C ASP A 53 -11.03 6.99 -13.00
N PRO A 54 -11.95 6.35 -13.73
CA PRO A 54 -11.69 5.08 -14.41
C PRO A 54 -10.64 5.18 -15.53
N HIS A 55 -10.29 6.40 -15.97
CA HIS A 55 -9.22 6.65 -16.94
C HIS A 55 -7.86 6.89 -16.28
N ALA A 56 -7.81 7.05 -14.96
CA ALA A 56 -6.57 7.30 -14.25
C ALA A 56 -5.66 6.07 -14.27
N THR A 57 -4.43 6.28 -14.70
CA THR A 57 -3.36 5.27 -14.61
C THR A 57 -2.50 5.48 -13.37
N SER A 58 -2.77 6.52 -12.58
CA SER A 58 -2.00 6.84 -11.38
C SER A 58 -2.93 7.10 -10.20
N PHE A 59 -2.62 6.49 -9.06
CA PHE A 59 -3.39 6.66 -7.82
C PHE A 59 -2.49 6.44 -6.61
N MET A 60 -3.05 6.68 -5.42
CA MET A 60 -2.35 6.50 -4.16
C MET A 60 -3.13 5.56 -3.24
N VAL A 61 -2.42 4.64 -2.59
CA VAL A 61 -2.93 3.86 -1.46
C VAL A 61 -2.22 4.31 -0.19
N VAL A 62 -2.99 4.47 0.90
CA VAL A 62 -2.42 4.76 2.22
C VAL A 62 -2.33 3.45 3.00
N ALA A 63 -1.13 2.92 3.19
CA ALA A 63 -0.91 1.72 4.00
C ALA A 63 -0.66 2.12 5.45
N ALA A 64 -1.59 1.77 6.34
CA ALA A 64 -1.56 2.11 7.75
C ALA A 64 -1.61 0.87 8.65
N ASN A 65 -1.24 1.02 9.91
CA ASN A 65 -1.46 -0.01 10.92
C ASN A 65 -2.96 -0.27 11.14
N LYS A 66 -3.29 -1.36 11.85
CA LYS A 66 -4.69 -1.78 12.06
C LYS A 66 -5.58 -0.73 12.74
N THR A 67 -4.98 0.14 13.56
CA THR A 67 -5.68 1.19 14.31
C THR A 67 -5.70 2.54 13.58
N ASN A 68 -5.15 2.63 12.36
CA ASN A 68 -5.03 3.85 11.57
C ASN A 68 -4.30 5.02 12.28
N THR A 69 -3.47 4.71 13.27
CA THR A 69 -2.68 5.71 14.03
C THR A 69 -1.29 5.93 13.45
N THR A 70 -0.83 5.06 12.56
CA THR A 70 0.47 5.16 11.90
C THR A 70 0.33 4.80 10.43
N ILE A 71 0.79 5.69 9.56
CA ILE A 71 0.90 5.44 8.13
C ILE A 71 2.30 4.88 7.87
N HIS A 72 2.35 3.58 7.59
CA HIS A 72 3.57 2.90 7.22
C HIS A 72 4.05 3.36 5.85
N ALA A 73 3.17 3.52 4.87
CA ALA A 73 3.55 3.96 3.54
C ALA A 73 2.44 4.73 2.83
N PHE A 74 2.81 5.80 2.12
CA PHE A 74 2.05 6.26 0.97
C PHE A 74 2.56 5.54 -0.27
N GLU A 75 1.66 4.89 -1.00
CA GLU A 75 1.98 4.05 -2.14
C GLU A 75 1.49 4.73 -3.40
N TYR A 76 2.41 5.35 -4.12
CA TYR A 76 2.14 5.97 -5.41
C TYR A 76 2.24 4.88 -6.48
N VAL A 77 1.11 4.55 -7.09
CA VAL A 77 1.00 3.45 -8.05
C VAL A 77 0.77 4.03 -9.43
N LYS A 78 1.58 3.60 -10.40
CA LYS A 78 1.39 3.87 -11.83
C LYS A 78 1.12 2.54 -12.55
N LEU A 79 -0.11 2.38 -13.03
CA LEU A 79 -0.58 1.23 -13.78
C LEU A 79 -0.01 1.21 -15.20
N GLN A 80 0.13 0.01 -15.77
CA GLN A 80 0.44 -0.16 -17.19
C GLN A 80 -0.70 0.34 -18.09
N GLN A 81 -1.93 0.17 -17.63
CA GLN A 81 -3.16 0.56 -18.31
C GLN A 81 -4.22 0.98 -17.28
N ALA A 82 -5.17 1.81 -17.71
CA ALA A 82 -6.31 2.16 -16.88
C ALA A 82 -7.15 0.89 -16.58
N VAL A 83 -7.76 0.86 -15.40
CA VAL A 83 -8.57 -0.28 -14.94
C VAL A 83 -9.89 0.25 -14.42
N ASP A 84 -10.99 -0.29 -14.93
CA ASP A 84 -12.31 -0.03 -14.35
C ASP A 84 -12.47 -0.85 -13.06
N LEU A 85 -12.52 -0.15 -11.92
CA LEU A 85 -12.69 -0.78 -10.61
C LEU A 85 -14.16 -1.01 -10.24
N ALA A 86 -15.11 -0.40 -10.95
CA ALA A 86 -16.54 -0.49 -10.60
C ALA A 86 -17.06 -1.94 -10.53
N PRO A 87 -16.68 -2.86 -11.44
CA PRO A 87 -17.09 -4.26 -11.37
C PRO A 87 -16.48 -5.04 -10.20
N HIS A 88 -15.40 -4.52 -9.61
CA HIS A 88 -14.59 -5.20 -8.60
C HIS A 88 -14.82 -4.68 -7.18
N VAL A 89 -15.77 -3.75 -6.99
CA VAL A 89 -16.11 -3.24 -5.66
C VAL A 89 -16.56 -4.40 -4.76
N GLY A 90 -15.94 -4.52 -3.59
CA GLY A 90 -16.18 -5.62 -2.64
C GLY A 90 -15.26 -6.83 -2.83
N GLU A 91 -14.48 -6.87 -3.91
CA GLU A 91 -13.40 -7.84 -4.09
C GLU A 91 -12.12 -7.39 -3.37
N LEU A 92 -11.17 -8.32 -3.26
CA LEU A 92 -9.81 -8.01 -2.86
C LEU A 92 -8.96 -7.77 -4.10
N GLY A 93 -8.15 -6.71 -4.07
CA GLY A 93 -7.17 -6.40 -5.09
C GLY A 93 -5.75 -6.47 -4.54
N SER A 94 -4.85 -7.09 -5.31
CA SER A 94 -3.41 -7.05 -5.08
C SER A 94 -2.72 -6.28 -6.20
N ILE A 95 -1.85 -5.34 -5.83
CA ILE A 95 -1.06 -4.54 -6.78
C ILE A 95 0.30 -5.23 -6.95
N THR A 96 0.63 -5.60 -8.17
CA THR A 96 1.99 -6.08 -8.53
C THR A 96 2.64 -5.10 -9.48
N GLY A 97 3.90 -4.77 -9.28
CA GLY A 97 4.65 -3.88 -10.18
C GLY A 97 6.11 -3.75 -9.80
N THR A 98 6.83 -2.85 -10.46
CA THR A 98 8.25 -2.59 -10.17
C THR A 98 8.38 -1.50 -9.12
N LEU A 99 9.11 -1.77 -8.03
CA LEU A 99 9.43 -0.74 -7.04
C LEU A 99 10.45 0.26 -7.62
N ARG A 100 9.98 1.42 -8.06
CA ARG A 100 10.80 2.46 -8.71
C ARG A 100 11.58 3.29 -7.71
N LYS A 101 10.98 3.60 -6.58
CA LYS A 101 11.58 4.45 -5.55
C LYS A 101 11.01 4.13 -4.18
N VAL A 102 11.85 4.26 -3.17
CA VAL A 102 11.47 4.27 -1.75
C VAL A 102 12.16 5.45 -1.11
N GLU A 103 11.43 6.25 -0.36
CA GLU A 103 12.02 7.36 0.38
C GLU A 103 11.29 7.59 1.71
N PRO A 104 11.99 8.05 2.75
CA PRO A 104 11.34 8.57 3.94
C PRO A 104 10.34 9.67 3.59
N ASN A 105 9.33 9.84 4.44
CA ASN A 105 8.54 11.06 4.39
C ASN A 105 9.45 12.27 4.69
N PRO A 106 9.25 13.45 4.06
CA PRO A 106 10.20 14.57 4.17
C PRO A 106 10.45 15.03 5.61
N ASN A 107 9.41 14.97 6.44
CA ASN A 107 9.49 15.34 7.85
C ASN A 107 10.10 14.25 8.76
N LYS A 108 10.46 13.08 8.20
CA LYS A 108 10.96 11.91 8.95
C LYS A 108 10.12 11.60 10.20
N SER A 109 8.79 11.65 10.05
CA SER A 109 7.87 11.39 11.16
C SER A 109 7.76 9.88 11.44
N PRO A 110 7.83 9.43 12.70
CA PRO A 110 7.54 8.03 13.05
C PRO A 110 6.07 7.66 12.80
N THR A 111 5.17 8.65 12.69
CA THR A 111 3.74 8.46 12.40
C THR A 111 3.46 8.36 10.89
N LEU A 112 4.28 9.01 10.07
CA LEU A 112 4.18 9.05 8.60
C LEU A 112 5.54 8.63 8.03
N VAL A 113 5.75 7.33 7.83
CA VAL A 113 7.12 6.81 7.77
C VAL A 113 7.75 6.98 6.38
N LEU A 114 7.12 6.47 5.32
CA LEU A 114 7.74 6.46 3.99
C LEU A 114 6.75 6.63 2.85
N ARG A 115 7.32 6.85 1.68
CA ARG A 115 6.66 6.89 0.38
C ARG A 115 7.30 5.83 -0.52
N ILE A 116 6.48 5.01 -1.16
CA ILE A 116 6.93 4.06 -2.19
C ILE A 116 6.28 4.39 -3.52
N TYR A 117 7.01 4.13 -4.59
CA TYR A 117 6.57 4.41 -5.95
C TYR A 117 6.64 3.10 -6.74
N ILE A 118 5.48 2.62 -7.17
CA ILE A 118 5.33 1.39 -7.94
C ILE A 118 5.02 1.78 -9.39
N GLY A 119 5.85 1.33 -10.32
CA GLY A 119 5.66 1.54 -11.75
C GLY A 119 5.29 0.26 -12.47
N ASP A 120 4.71 0.41 -13.66
CA ASP A 120 4.24 -0.68 -14.52
C ASP A 120 3.37 -1.68 -13.77
N ALA A 121 2.49 -1.15 -12.92
CA ALA A 121 1.68 -1.94 -12.04
C ALA A 121 0.47 -2.56 -12.75
N THR A 122 0.04 -3.70 -12.24
CA THR A 122 -1.21 -4.37 -12.57
C THR A 122 -1.96 -4.68 -11.28
N ILE A 123 -3.29 -4.80 -11.36
CA ILE A 123 -4.13 -5.21 -10.24
C ILE A 123 -4.69 -6.60 -10.54
N ALA A 124 -4.44 -7.55 -9.65
CA ALA A 124 -5.09 -8.85 -9.66
C ALA A 124 -6.26 -8.82 -8.68
N PHE A 125 -7.44 -9.25 -9.13
CA PHE A 125 -8.64 -9.29 -8.31
C PHE A 125 -8.94 -10.72 -7.87
N SER A 126 -9.39 -10.87 -6.64
CA SER A 126 -9.89 -12.12 -6.10
C SER A 126 -11.18 -11.87 -5.33
N LYS A 127 -12.14 -12.80 -5.45
CA LYS A 127 -13.35 -12.74 -4.63
C LYS A 127 -12.93 -12.80 -3.17
N ALA A 128 -13.46 -11.90 -2.35
CA ALA A 128 -13.26 -11.98 -0.92
C ALA A 128 -13.78 -13.35 -0.44
N LEU A 129 -12.90 -14.16 0.16
CA LEU A 129 -13.34 -15.19 1.09
C LEU A 129 -13.88 -14.42 2.31
N LEU A 130 -15.13 -13.94 2.23
CA LEU A 130 -15.92 -13.61 3.41
C LEU A 130 -16.26 -14.94 4.10
N GLY A 131 -15.23 -15.64 4.59
CA GLY A 131 -15.41 -16.61 5.66
C GLY A 131 -15.76 -15.85 6.94
N PRO A 132 -16.54 -16.43 7.86
CA PRO A 132 -16.77 -15.82 9.16
C PRO A 132 -15.41 -15.50 9.81
N PRO A 133 -15.31 -14.42 10.61
CA PRO A 133 -14.05 -14.02 11.22
C PRO A 133 -13.49 -15.21 12.00
N THR A 134 -12.39 -15.78 11.50
CA THR A 134 -11.65 -16.79 12.24
C THR A 134 -10.92 -16.02 13.32
N VAL A 135 -11.46 -16.07 14.53
CA VAL A 135 -10.77 -15.65 15.75
C VAL A 135 -9.62 -16.62 15.93
N THR A 136 -8.44 -16.28 15.42
CA THR A 136 -7.21 -16.94 15.86
C THR A 136 -6.78 -16.22 17.13
N VAL A 137 -7.23 -16.74 18.28
CA VAL A 137 -6.46 -16.63 19.51
C VAL A 137 -5.23 -17.48 19.30
N LEU A 138 -4.05 -16.85 19.35
CA LEU A 138 -2.79 -17.34 19.95
C LEU A 138 -1.75 -16.21 19.85
#